data_AF-A0A4Y6ULS1-F1
#
_entry.id   AF-A0A4Y6ULS1-F1
#
_cell.length_a   1.000
_cell.length_b   1.000
_cell.length_c   1.000
_cell.angle_alpha   90.00
_cell.angle_beta   90.00
_cell.angle_gamma   90.00
#
_symmetry.space_group_name_H-M   'P 1'
#
loop_
_entity.id
_entity.type
_entity.pdbx_description
1 polymer ?
#
loop_
_entity_poly.entity_id
_entity_poly.type
_entity_poly.pdbx_seq_one_letter_code
_entity_poly.pdbx_strand_id
1 'polypeptide(L)'
;MRNLFILFLCVLMLGIFNNSKAAAISHENTKKNIVNKSDGTISVTSESMDYCQKLVKNVDKYLIQPHEIPVGAMEDALRLRQEGEKFCQHHRIRGGIARLRRALVLIRSSQEHK
;
A
#
# COMPACT_ATOMS: atom_id res chain seq x y z
N MET A 1 19.34 25.63 35.11
CA MET A 1 18.58 24.43 34.68
C MET A 1 18.00 24.57 33.25
N ARG A 2 18.78 25.07 32.28
CA ARG A 2 18.34 25.24 30.88
C ARG A 2 19.23 24.48 29.89
N ASN A 3 20.48 24.22 30.27
CA ASN A 3 21.44 23.45 29.47
C ASN A 3 21.32 21.93 29.65
N LEU A 4 20.57 21.46 30.65
CA LEU A 4 20.33 20.02 30.88
C LEU A 4 19.28 19.46 29.91
N PHE A 5 18.32 20.28 29.47
CA PHE A 5 17.27 19.88 28.53
C PHE A 5 17.77 19.70 27.09
N ILE A 6 18.77 20.48 26.66
CA ILE A 6 19.30 20.42 25.30
C ILE A 6 20.12 19.13 25.08
N LEU A 7 20.86 18.68 26.09
CA LEU A 7 21.59 17.41 26.05
C LEU A 7 20.66 16.20 25.94
N PHE A 8 19.48 16.25 26.57
CA PHE A 8 18.50 15.15 26.51
C PHE A 8 17.83 15.02 25.14
N LEU A 9 17.62 16.13 24.42
CA LEU A 9 17.07 16.14 23.06
C LEU A 9 18.05 15.60 22.01
N CYS A 10 19.36 15.81 22.19
CA CYS A 10 20.37 15.27 21.27
C CYS A 10 20.57 13.75 21.41
N VAL A 11 20.44 13.19 22.62
CA VAL A 11 20.61 11.74 22.87
C VAL A 11 19.42 10.93 22.32
N LEU A 12 18.21 11.51 22.25
CA LEU A 12 17.04 10.87 21.64
C LEU A 12 17.11 10.81 20.10
N MET A 13 17.83 11.72 19.45
CA MET A 13 17.93 11.77 17.98
C MET A 13 19.09 10.94 17.39
N LEU A 14 20.03 10.45 18.22
CA LEU A 14 21.20 9.69 17.77
C LEU A 14 21.09 8.17 18.02
N GLY A 15 19.93 7.67 18.43
CA GLY A 15 19.73 6.31 18.97
C GLY A 15 19.19 5.23 18.01
N ILE A 16 19.13 5.43 16.69
CA ILE A 16 18.72 4.34 15.77
C ILE A 16 19.62 4.27 14.51
N PHE A 17 20.93 4.14 14.70
CA PHE A 17 21.80 3.50 13.71
C PHE A 17 22.03 2.04 14.12
N ASN A 18 21.03 1.19 13.85
CA ASN A 18 21.24 -0.25 13.90
C ASN A 18 21.75 -0.73 12.54
N ASN A 19 22.93 -1.35 12.61
CA ASN A 19 23.71 -1.88 11.51
C ASN A 19 22.90 -2.84 10.63
N SER A 20 22.85 -2.55 9.33
CA SER A 20 22.46 -3.52 8.32
C SER A 20 23.58 -4.55 8.18
N LYS A 21 23.36 -5.76 8.70
CA LYS A 21 24.21 -6.91 8.37
C LYS A 21 23.79 -7.40 6.98
N ALA A 22 24.55 -6.99 5.96
CA ALA A 22 24.42 -7.47 4.60
C ALA A 22 24.81 -8.96 4.54
N ALA A 23 23.84 -9.83 4.28
CA ALA A 23 24.11 -11.14 3.71
C ALA A 23 24.01 -10.97 2.19
N ALA A 24 25.17 -10.95 1.53
CA ALA A 24 25.24 -11.08 0.08
C ALA A 24 24.79 -12.50 -0.29
N ILE A 25 23.58 -12.62 -0.83
CA ILE A 25 23.21 -13.75 -1.67
C ILE A 25 23.09 -13.18 -3.08
N SER A 26 24.11 -13.47 -3.88
CA SER A 26 24.10 -13.26 -5.32
C SER A 26 22.97 -14.12 -5.91
N HIS A 27 21.90 -13.49 -6.36
CA HIS A 27 21.07 -14.06 -7.41
C HIS A 27 21.11 -13.09 -8.59
N GLU A 28 22.21 -13.22 -9.32
CA GLU A 28 22.27 -12.93 -10.74
C GLU A 28 21.11 -13.68 -11.42
N ASN A 29 20.09 -12.95 -11.84
CA ASN A 29 19.30 -13.39 -12.97
C ASN A 29 18.96 -12.19 -13.84
N THR A 30 19.97 -11.79 -14.60
CA THR A 30 19.80 -10.99 -15.80
C THR A 30 18.94 -11.78 -16.78
N LYS A 31 17.64 -11.48 -16.85
CA LYS A 31 16.87 -11.76 -18.05
C LYS A 31 16.20 -10.50 -18.58
N LYS A 32 17.03 -9.75 -19.31
CA LYS A 32 16.65 -8.86 -20.40
C LYS A 32 15.82 -9.65 -21.43
N ASN A 33 14.65 -9.13 -21.81
CA ASN A 33 14.10 -9.05 -23.18
C ASN A 33 12.65 -8.55 -23.05
N ILE A 34 12.35 -7.31 -23.46
CA ILE A 34 11.89 -6.96 -24.81
C ILE A 34 10.62 -7.75 -25.19
N VAL A 35 9.53 -6.97 -25.28
CA VAL A 35 8.29 -7.20 -26.02
C VAL A 35 8.29 -8.46 -26.89
N ASN A 36 7.41 -9.41 -26.57
CA ASN A 36 6.86 -10.33 -27.55
C ASN A 36 5.43 -10.72 -27.17
N LYS A 37 4.51 -10.28 -28.03
CA LYS A 37 3.43 -11.06 -28.63
C LYS A 37 2.62 -11.94 -27.68
N SER A 38 1.36 -11.54 -27.54
CA SER A 38 0.23 -12.34 -27.06
C SER A 38 0.29 -13.78 -27.58
N ASP A 39 0.64 -14.71 -26.71
CA ASP A 39 0.26 -16.12 -26.87
C ASP A 39 0.12 -16.77 -25.49
N GLY A 40 -1.13 -17.09 -25.14
CA GLY A 40 -1.50 -18.14 -24.18
C GLY A 40 -1.17 -17.99 -22.69
N THR A 41 -0.26 -17.12 -22.26
CA THR A 41 0.05 -16.99 -20.82
C THR A 41 -0.88 -15.97 -20.19
N ILE A 42 -1.92 -16.44 -19.49
CA ILE A 42 -2.71 -15.58 -18.60
C ILE A 42 -1.78 -15.12 -17.47
N SER A 43 -1.10 -14.00 -17.69
CA SER A 43 -0.39 -13.30 -16.63
C SER A 43 -1.45 -12.71 -15.71
N VAL A 44 -1.90 -13.51 -14.72
CA VAL A 44 -2.65 -13.03 -13.54
C VAL A 44 -1.69 -12.23 -12.65
N THR A 45 -0.94 -11.32 -13.22
CA THR A 45 -0.31 -10.27 -12.44
C THR A 45 -1.44 -9.30 -12.16
N SER A 46 -1.88 -9.21 -10.91
CA SER A 46 -2.82 -8.16 -10.49
C SER A 46 -2.27 -6.74 -10.70
N GLU A 47 -1.18 -6.57 -11.45
CA GLU A 47 -0.30 -5.41 -11.48
C GLU A 47 -0.50 -4.57 -12.75
N SER A 48 -1.71 -4.59 -13.31
CA SER A 48 -2.08 -3.73 -14.43
C SER A 48 -2.74 -2.44 -13.95
N MET A 49 -2.60 -1.37 -14.74
CA MET A 49 -3.30 -0.10 -14.50
C MET A 49 -4.82 -0.31 -14.50
N ASP A 50 -5.33 -1.10 -15.45
CA ASP A 50 -6.75 -1.42 -15.55
C ASP A 50 -7.29 -2.09 -14.29
N TYR A 51 -6.53 -3.04 -13.74
CA TYR A 51 -6.92 -3.69 -12.49
C TYR A 51 -6.93 -2.69 -11.34
N CYS A 52 -5.94 -1.79 -11.25
CA CYS A 52 -5.96 -0.77 -10.20
C CYS A 52 -7.17 0.17 -10.32
N GLN A 53 -7.48 0.67 -11.52
CA GLN A 53 -8.65 1.54 -11.72
C GLN A 53 -9.96 0.81 -11.40
N LYS A 54 -10.08 -0.46 -11.79
CA LYS A 54 -11.21 -1.31 -11.42
C LYS A 54 -11.33 -1.43 -9.89
N LEU A 55 -10.20 -1.55 -9.20
CA LEU A 55 -10.17 -1.65 -7.76
C LEU A 55 -10.62 -0.34 -7.09
N VAL A 56 -10.20 0.84 -7.59
CA VAL A 56 -10.70 2.15 -7.13
C VAL A 56 -12.22 2.22 -7.22
N LYS A 57 -12.78 1.90 -8.40
CA LYS A 57 -14.24 1.90 -8.61
C LYS A 57 -14.97 0.94 -7.67
N ASN A 58 -14.37 -0.22 -7.38
CA ASN A 58 -14.94 -1.17 -6.43
C ASN A 58 -14.96 -0.59 -5.02
N VAL A 59 -13.86 0.03 -4.56
CA VAL A 59 -13.84 0.68 -3.23
C VAL A 59 -14.92 1.76 -3.16
N ASP A 60 -15.02 2.62 -4.18
CA ASP A 60 -16.03 3.69 -4.24
C ASP A 60 -17.44 3.14 -4.15
N LYS A 61 -17.74 2.06 -4.88
CA LYS A 61 -19.04 1.39 -4.81
C LYS A 61 -19.38 0.91 -3.40
N TYR A 62 -18.41 0.39 -2.64
CA TYR A 62 -18.68 -0.07 -1.28
C TYR A 62 -18.78 1.08 -0.27
N LEU A 63 -18.06 2.18 -0.48
CA LEU A 63 -18.13 3.36 0.39
C LEU A 63 -19.48 4.09 0.32
N ILE A 64 -20.16 4.06 -0.83
CA ILE A 64 -21.49 4.70 -1.01
C ILE A 64 -22.66 3.84 -0.55
N GLN A 65 -22.45 2.52 -0.37
CA GLN A 65 -23.51 1.64 0.10
C GLN A 65 -23.77 1.90 1.59
N PRO A 66 -25.01 1.73 2.09
CA PRO A 66 -25.27 1.75 3.52
C PRO A 66 -24.39 0.71 4.23
N HIS A 67 -23.63 1.15 5.21
CA HIS A 67 -22.71 0.32 5.97
C HIS A 67 -22.76 0.67 7.45
N GLU A 68 -22.46 -0.31 8.30
CA GLU A 68 -22.36 -0.14 9.75
C GLU A 68 -20.89 -0.03 10.18
N ILE A 69 -20.05 0.55 9.31
CA ILE A 69 -18.63 0.73 9.59
C ILE A 69 -18.47 1.77 10.70
N PRO A 70 -17.71 1.48 11.78
CA PRO A 70 -17.37 2.48 12.78
C PRO A 70 -16.68 3.68 12.12
N VAL A 71 -17.03 4.91 12.53
CA VAL A 71 -16.54 6.17 11.95
C VAL A 71 -15.02 6.12 11.69
N GLY A 72 -14.20 5.81 12.70
CA GLY A 72 -12.74 5.71 12.52
C GLY A 72 -12.27 4.74 11.44
N ALA A 73 -12.94 3.59 11.27
CA ALA A 73 -12.61 2.63 10.22
C ALA A 73 -13.05 3.11 8.83
N MET A 74 -14.10 3.93 8.75
CA MET A 74 -14.54 4.61 7.53
C MET A 74 -13.52 5.64 7.09
N GLU A 75 -13.02 6.48 8.01
CA GLU A 75 -11.97 7.46 7.70
C GLU A 75 -10.69 6.77 7.19
N ASP A 76 -10.29 5.65 7.80
CA ASP A 76 -9.14 4.87 7.34
C ASP A 76 -9.37 4.27 5.95
N ALA A 77 -10.57 3.74 5.67
CA ALA A 77 -10.92 3.22 4.36
C ALA A 77 -10.88 4.32 3.28
N LEU A 78 -11.41 5.51 3.58
CA LEU A 78 -11.37 6.69 2.71
C LEU A 78 -9.94 7.15 2.44
N ARG A 79 -9.10 7.22 3.48
CA ARG A 79 -7.70 7.60 3.34
C ARG A 79 -6.94 6.60 2.47
N LEU A 80 -7.12 5.30 2.70
CA LEU A 80 -6.53 4.25 1.89
C LEU A 80 -7.01 4.30 0.42
N ARG A 81 -8.28 4.64 0.19
CA ARG A 81 -8.82 4.88 -1.17
C ARG A 81 -8.06 6.00 -1.86
N GLN A 82 -7.95 7.16 -1.23
CA GLN A 82 -7.30 8.34 -1.80
C GLN A 82 -5.80 8.11 -2.05
N GLU A 83 -5.09 7.52 -1.08
CA GLU A 83 -3.69 7.16 -1.26
C GLU A 83 -3.51 6.12 -2.38
N GLY A 84 -4.38 5.10 -2.42
CA GLY A 84 -4.33 4.05 -3.42
C GLY A 84 -4.49 4.58 -4.85
N GLU A 85 -5.45 5.49 -5.05
CA GLU A 85 -5.68 6.18 -6.31
C GLU A 85 -4.46 7.00 -6.73
N LYS A 86 -3.88 7.81 -5.84
CA LYS A 86 -2.66 8.59 -6.10
C LYS A 86 -1.51 7.69 -6.56
N PHE A 87 -1.29 6.57 -5.87
CA PHE A 87 -0.25 5.62 -6.25
C PHE A 87 -0.47 5.07 -7.67
N CYS A 88 -1.71 4.79 -8.05
CA CYS A 88 -2.00 4.31 -9.39
C CYS A 88 -1.85 5.39 -10.46
N GLN A 89 -2.26 6.62 -10.19
CA GLN A 89 -1.99 7.76 -11.07
C GLN A 89 -0.47 7.96 -11.30
N HIS A 90 0.36 7.71 -10.28
CA HIS A 90 1.82 7.76 -10.37
C HIS A 90 2.49 6.46 -10.86
N HIS A 91 1.74 5.52 -11.47
CA HIS A 91 2.26 4.24 -11.97
C HIS A 91 2.91 3.35 -10.90
N ARG A 92 2.69 3.62 -9.60
CA ARG A 92 3.12 2.80 -8.46
C ARG A 92 2.08 1.73 -8.17
N ILE A 93 1.80 0.89 -9.18
CA ILE A 93 0.64 -0.02 -9.24
C ILE A 93 0.57 -0.96 -8.02
N ARG A 94 1.68 -1.64 -7.69
CA ARG A 94 1.77 -2.52 -6.49
C ARG A 94 1.35 -1.82 -5.20
N GLY A 95 1.84 -0.59 -5.00
CA GLY A 95 1.56 0.20 -3.81
C GLY A 95 0.13 0.72 -3.76
N GLY A 96 -0.46 1.02 -4.92
CA GLY A 96 -1.86 1.43 -5.02
C GLY A 96 -2.82 0.27 -4.74
N ILE A 97 -2.60 -0.88 -5.38
CA ILE A 97 -3.41 -2.08 -5.16
C ILE A 97 -3.38 -2.54 -3.71
N ALA A 98 -2.20 -2.54 -3.07
CA ALA A 98 -2.09 -2.96 -1.67
C ALA A 98 -2.96 -2.09 -0.75
N ARG A 99 -3.00 -0.78 -0.97
CA ARG A 99 -3.82 0.16 -0.20
C ARG A 99 -5.31 -0.03 -0.46
N LEU A 100 -5.69 -0.14 -1.73
CA LEU A 100 -7.09 -0.35 -2.12
C LEU A 100 -7.63 -1.70 -1.63
N ARG A 101 -6.80 -2.76 -1.63
CA ARG A 101 -7.18 -4.05 -1.02
C ARG A 101 -7.40 -3.93 0.48
N ARG A 102 -6.55 -3.18 1.20
CA ARG A 102 -6.75 -2.90 2.63
C ARG A 102 -8.04 -2.13 2.89
N ALA A 103 -8.36 -1.13 2.06
CA ALA A 103 -9.63 -0.41 2.15
C ALA A 103 -10.82 -1.37 2.03
N LEU A 104 -10.80 -2.29 1.06
CA LEU A 104 -11.85 -3.31 0.92
C LEU A 104 -11.95 -4.26 2.12
N VAL A 105 -10.82 -4.62 2.75
CA VAL A 105 -10.84 -5.44 3.95
C VAL A 105 -11.54 -4.70 5.09
N LEU A 106 -11.20 -3.44 5.35
CA LEU A 106 -11.85 -2.63 6.39
C LEU A 106 -13.37 -2.53 6.18
N ILE A 107 -13.78 -2.28 4.94
CA ILE A 107 -15.19 -2.14 4.57
C ILE A 107 -15.95 -3.47 4.70
N ARG A 108 -15.29 -4.61 4.48
CA ARG A 108 -15.94 -5.94 4.57
C ARG A 108 -15.91 -6.53 5.97
N SER A 109 -14.81 -6.37 6.70
CA SER A 109 -14.67 -6.92 8.05
C SER A 109 -15.72 -6.34 8.99
N SER A 110 -16.12 -5.09 8.79
CA SER A 110 -17.21 -4.47 9.55
C SER A 110 -18.59 -5.06 9.25
N GLN A 111 -18.79 -5.69 8.08
CA GLN A 111 -20.07 -6.27 7.67
C GLN A 111 -20.25 -7.69 8.21
N GLU A 112 -19.15 -8.41 8.44
CA GLU A 112 -19.18 -9.80 8.91
C GLU A 112 -19.36 -9.93 10.43
N HIS A 113 -19.19 -8.84 11.19
CA HIS A 113 -19.43 -8.80 12.64
C HIS A 113 -20.86 -8.40 13.02
N LYS A 114 -21.81 -8.57 12.09
CA LYS A 114 -23.24 -8.38 12.30
C LYS A 114 -23.92 -9.70 12.65
#